data_AF-A0A968T7C9-F1
#
_entry.id   AF-A0A968T7C9-F1
#
_cell.length_a   1.000
_cell.length_b   1.000
_cell.length_c   1.000
_cell.angle_alpha   90.00
_cell.angle_beta   90.00
_cell.angle_gamma   90.00
#
_symmetry.space_group_name_H-M   'P 1'
#
loop_
_entity.id
_entity.type
_entity.pdbx_description
1 polymer ?
#
loop_
_entity_poly.entity_id
_entity_poly.type
_entity_poly.pdbx_seq_one_letter_code
_entity_poly.pdbx_strand_id
1 'polypeptide(L)'
;MTFEQALRVKRVLRNDQLTLAGLLFFGKNPQSIKPAFTIKAVNYYGNLIEGGQYRNKPRDLEGTIPELFEKGMDFLKSNLNFIQSGKSFNSQGKLEVSAIALEELVQNALVHRDYFKNAPIRLFIFDNRIEIISPGKLPNSLTVEDIKFGNPVIRNNQIVAFSIQTLPFSGLGSGIKRALAEQSDIELINDETGELFKAIIPRPLRS
;
A
#
# COMPACT_ATOMS: atom_id res chain seq x y z
N MET A 1 3.52 20.82 28.88
CA MET A 1 3.95 20.88 27.46
C MET A 1 2.84 21.54 26.67
N THR A 2 3.11 22.60 25.91
CA THR A 2 2.10 23.23 25.06
C THR A 2 1.82 22.38 23.81
N PHE A 3 0.68 22.59 23.16
CA PHE A 3 0.32 21.86 21.94
C PHE A 3 1.36 22.04 20.82
N GLU A 4 1.86 23.26 20.63
CA GLU A 4 2.91 23.56 19.65
C GLU A 4 4.24 22.87 19.98
N GLN A 5 4.62 22.85 21.26
CA GLN A 5 5.79 22.10 21.73
C GLN A 5 5.64 20.60 21.46
N ALA A 6 4.44 20.03 21.65
CA ALA A 6 4.18 18.63 21.34
C ALA A 6 4.30 18.34 19.83
N LEU A 7 3.83 19.24 18.96
CA LEU A 7 3.96 19.10 17.51
C LEU A 7 5.42 19.17 17.03
N ARG A 8 6.25 20.04 17.63
CA ARG A 8 7.70 20.12 17.36
C ARG A 8 8.43 18.88 17.84
N VAL A 9 8.13 18.40 19.06
CA VAL A 9 8.73 17.16 19.63
C VAL A 9 8.39 15.95 18.76
N LYS A 10 7.15 15.88 18.24
CA LYS A 10 6.73 14.84 17.29
C LYS A 10 7.19 15.10 15.85
N ARG A 11 7.97 16.16 15.57
CA ARG A 11 8.46 16.54 14.23
C ARG A 11 7.36 16.71 13.17
N VAL A 12 6.14 17.00 13.62
CA VAL A 12 5.02 17.41 12.76
C VAL A 12 5.31 18.80 12.18
N LEU A 13 5.90 19.68 12.99
CA LEU A 13 6.42 20.98 12.56
C LEU A 13 7.94 20.97 12.59
N ARG A 14 8.56 21.60 11.58
CA ARG A 14 9.99 21.92 11.54
C ARG A 14 10.13 23.38 11.11
N ASN A 15 10.79 24.19 11.93
CA ASN A 15 10.94 25.64 11.70
C ASN A 15 9.59 26.33 11.42
N ASP A 16 8.56 25.97 12.18
CA ASP A 16 7.19 26.48 12.07
C ASP A 16 6.49 26.22 10.73
N GLN A 17 7.05 25.31 9.93
CA GLN A 17 6.43 24.77 8.74
C GLN A 17 6.02 23.31 8.94
N LEU A 18 4.88 22.96 8.35
CA LEU A 18 4.36 21.61 8.33
C LEU A 18 5.31 20.70 7.54
N THR A 19 5.78 19.62 8.17
CA THR A 19 6.59 18.64 7.47
C THR A 19 5.72 17.82 6.51
N LEU A 20 6.33 17.21 5.49
CA LEU A 20 5.59 16.35 4.59
C LEU A 20 4.92 15.18 5.34
N ALA A 21 5.61 14.56 6.31
CA ALA A 21 5.02 13.53 7.13
C ALA A 21 3.86 14.07 7.98
N GLY A 22 4.01 15.28 8.55
CA GLY A 22 2.93 15.95 9.28
C GLY A 22 1.69 16.19 8.41
N LEU A 23 1.89 16.68 7.19
CA LEU A 23 0.83 16.86 6.20
C LEU A 23 0.13 15.54 5.86
N LEU A 24 0.90 14.49 5.59
CA LEU A 24 0.36 13.22 5.10
C LEU A 24 -0.29 12.37 6.19
N PHE A 25 -0.02 12.59 7.47
CA PHE A 25 -0.67 11.85 8.55
C PHE A 25 -1.77 12.64 9.26
N PHE A 26 -1.69 13.98 9.26
CA PHE A 26 -2.57 14.82 10.08
C PHE A 26 -3.22 15.97 9.30
N GLY A 27 -2.89 16.17 8.04
CA GLY A 27 -3.49 17.21 7.21
C GLY A 27 -4.94 16.92 6.88
N LYS A 28 -5.80 17.93 6.94
CA LYS A 28 -7.24 17.79 6.61
C LYS A 28 -7.50 17.48 5.13
N ASN A 29 -6.66 18.00 4.24
CA ASN A 29 -6.71 17.71 2.80
C ASN A 29 -5.28 17.74 2.22
N PRO A 30 -4.50 16.66 2.41
CA PRO A 30 -3.10 16.61 1.96
C PRO A 30 -2.93 16.87 0.47
N GLN A 31 -3.91 16.45 -0.33
CA GLN A 31 -3.89 16.53 -1.79
C GLN A 31 -4.03 17.97 -2.31
N SER A 32 -4.52 18.93 -1.50
CA SER A 32 -4.47 20.35 -1.85
C SER A 32 -3.04 20.88 -2.03
N ILE A 33 -2.06 20.27 -1.35
CA ILE A 33 -0.64 20.62 -1.43
C ILE A 33 0.13 19.57 -2.26
N LYS A 34 -0.26 18.30 -2.19
CA LYS A 34 0.36 17.18 -2.91
C LYS A 34 -0.69 16.39 -3.71
N PRO A 35 -1.18 16.90 -4.86
CA PRO A 35 -2.29 16.28 -5.59
C PRO A 35 -2.02 14.85 -6.07
N ALA A 36 -0.75 14.52 -6.36
CA ALA A 36 -0.38 13.20 -6.87
C ALA A 36 -0.18 12.15 -5.76
N PHE A 37 -0.30 12.50 -4.47
CA PHE A 37 -0.02 11.59 -3.36
C PHE A 37 -1.32 10.88 -2.97
N THR A 38 -1.78 10.03 -3.88
CA THR A 38 -3.06 9.33 -3.84
C THR A 38 -2.87 7.85 -4.17
N ILE A 39 -3.95 7.06 -4.04
CA ILE A 39 -4.03 5.72 -4.61
C ILE A 39 -5.03 5.77 -5.77
N LYS A 40 -4.58 5.44 -6.99
CA LYS A 40 -5.46 5.21 -8.14
C LYS A 40 -5.87 3.74 -8.16
N ALA A 41 -7.14 3.47 -7.88
CA ALA A 41 -7.70 2.14 -7.73
C ALA A 41 -8.63 1.78 -8.89
N VAL A 42 -8.39 0.63 -9.53
CA VAL A 42 -9.15 0.17 -10.71
C VAL A 42 -9.39 -1.34 -10.67
N ASN A 43 -10.62 -1.76 -10.97
CA ASN A 43 -10.99 -3.17 -11.13
C ASN A 43 -11.32 -3.42 -12.61
N TYR A 44 -10.40 -4.06 -13.33
CA TYR A 44 -10.44 -4.27 -14.78
C TYR A 44 -11.14 -5.56 -15.18
N TYR A 45 -11.96 -5.53 -16.22
CA TYR A 45 -12.37 -6.77 -16.90
C TYR A 45 -11.17 -7.39 -17.64
N GLY A 46 -11.00 -8.70 -17.52
CA GLY A 46 -9.88 -9.42 -18.10
C GLY A 46 -8.55 -9.14 -17.42
N ASN A 47 -7.48 -9.33 -18.19
CA ASN A 47 -6.09 -9.32 -17.69
C ASN A 47 -5.20 -8.29 -18.36
N LEU A 48 -5.75 -7.47 -19.27
CA LEU A 48 -5.04 -6.48 -20.07
C LEU A 48 -5.50 -5.07 -19.69
N ILE A 49 -4.55 -4.16 -19.48
CA ILE A 49 -4.83 -2.74 -19.22
C ILE A 49 -5.40 -2.06 -20.48
N GLU A 50 -4.90 -2.44 -21.66
CA GLU A 50 -5.24 -1.85 -22.96
C GLU A 50 -6.72 -2.00 -23.33
N GLY A 51 -7.39 -3.02 -22.79
CA GLY A 51 -8.81 -3.25 -23.04
C GLY A 51 -9.71 -2.14 -22.49
N GLY A 52 -9.22 -1.31 -21.56
CA GLY A 52 -9.90 -0.12 -21.04
C GLY A 52 -11.20 -0.36 -20.26
N GLN A 53 -11.68 -1.60 -20.18
CA GLN A 53 -12.93 -1.96 -19.52
C GLN A 53 -12.72 -2.19 -18.02
N TYR A 54 -13.57 -1.57 -17.20
CA TYR A 54 -13.56 -1.68 -15.75
C TYR A 54 -14.93 -2.08 -15.21
N ARG A 55 -14.95 -2.88 -14.13
CA ARG A 55 -16.17 -3.31 -13.42
C ARG A 55 -16.85 -2.16 -12.70
N ASN A 56 -16.05 -1.24 -12.18
CA ASN A 56 -16.48 -0.11 -11.39
C ASN A 56 -15.70 1.13 -11.81
N LYS A 57 -16.32 2.31 -11.70
CA LYS A 57 -15.66 3.59 -11.98
C LYS A 57 -14.31 3.65 -11.25
N PRO A 58 -13.19 3.95 -11.95
CA PRO A 58 -11.89 4.18 -11.34
C PRO A 58 -12.00 5.17 -10.17
N ARG A 59 -11.32 4.86 -9.06
CA ARG A 59 -11.32 5.70 -7.86
C ARG A 59 -9.95 6.30 -7.64
N ASP A 60 -9.91 7.60 -7.47
CA ASP A 60 -8.75 8.29 -6.92
C ASP A 60 -8.99 8.47 -5.42
N LEU A 61 -8.29 7.65 -4.62
CA LEU A 61 -8.39 7.67 -3.17
C LEU A 61 -7.47 8.77 -2.65
N GLU A 62 -8.06 9.67 -1.87
CA GLU A 62 -7.40 10.83 -1.27
C GLU A 62 -7.52 10.78 0.26
N GLY A 63 -6.74 11.63 0.94
CA GLY A 63 -6.67 11.70 2.39
C GLY A 63 -5.25 11.52 2.92
N THR A 64 -5.17 11.38 4.23
CA THR A 64 -3.96 11.03 4.97
C THR A 64 -3.55 9.57 4.71
N ILE A 65 -2.32 9.19 5.03
CA ILE A 65 -1.81 7.83 4.88
C ILE A 65 -2.70 6.80 5.61
N PRO A 66 -3.16 7.04 6.86
CA PRO A 66 -4.15 6.15 7.49
C PRO A 66 -5.46 6.04 6.73
N GLU A 67 -6.02 7.15 6.23
CA GLU A 67 -7.24 7.11 5.43
C GLU A 67 -7.05 6.40 4.09
N LEU A 68 -5.88 6.58 3.45
CA LEU A 68 -5.53 5.89 2.21
C LEU A 68 -5.37 4.40 2.43
N PHE A 69 -4.79 3.98 3.57
CA PHE A 69 -4.71 2.57 3.95
C PHE A 69 -6.11 1.96 4.09
N GLU A 70 -6.98 2.55 4.91
CA GLU A 70 -8.35 2.05 5.11
C GLU A 70 -9.13 2.01 3.79
N LYS A 71 -9.14 3.10 3.01
CA LYS A 71 -9.83 3.16 1.72
C LYS A 71 -9.27 2.16 0.71
N GLY A 72 -7.96 1.93 0.72
CA GLY A 72 -7.30 0.93 -0.13
C GLY A 72 -7.70 -0.49 0.23
N MET A 73 -7.72 -0.81 1.52
CA MET A 73 -8.17 -2.09 2.04
C MET A 73 -9.66 -2.33 1.77
N ASP A 74 -10.51 -1.31 1.94
CA ASP A 74 -11.94 -1.38 1.61
C ASP A 74 -12.16 -1.61 0.13
N PHE A 75 -11.40 -0.94 -0.74
CA PHE A 75 -11.46 -1.18 -2.17
C PHE A 75 -11.10 -2.62 -2.51
N LEU A 76 -10.04 -3.18 -1.94
CA LEU A 76 -9.66 -4.58 -2.14
C LEU A 76 -10.76 -5.53 -1.64
N LYS A 77 -11.16 -5.40 -0.37
CA LYS A 77 -12.15 -6.30 0.27
C LYS A 77 -13.51 -6.28 -0.42
N SER A 78 -13.92 -5.15 -0.99
CA SER A 78 -15.20 -5.01 -1.72
C SER A 78 -15.17 -5.52 -3.16
N ASN A 79 -13.99 -5.75 -3.74
CA ASN A 79 -13.83 -6.16 -5.14
C ASN A 79 -13.24 -7.57 -5.31
N LEU A 80 -12.80 -8.19 -4.22
CA LEU A 80 -12.31 -9.56 -4.17
C LEU A 80 -13.43 -10.50 -3.72
N ASN A 81 -13.36 -11.75 -4.18
CA ASN A 81 -14.36 -12.75 -3.82
C ASN A 81 -14.10 -13.34 -2.43
N PHE A 82 -15.16 -13.82 -1.80
CA PHE A 82 -15.08 -14.68 -0.64
C PHE A 82 -15.29 -16.13 -1.07
N ILE A 83 -14.30 -16.97 -0.80
CA ILE A 83 -14.33 -18.42 -1.01
C ILE A 83 -14.86 -19.07 0.25
N GLN A 84 -15.81 -19.99 0.10
CA GLN A 84 -16.37 -20.72 1.23
C GLN A 84 -15.29 -21.55 1.93
N SER A 85 -15.06 -21.28 3.20
CA SER A 85 -14.07 -22.00 4.01
C SER A 85 -14.73 -23.17 4.73
N GLY A 86 -15.05 -24.24 4.00
CA GLY A 86 -15.56 -25.50 4.57
C GLY A 86 -16.83 -26.03 3.91
N LYS A 87 -17.31 -27.18 4.41
CA LYS A 87 -18.49 -27.89 3.85
C LYS A 87 -19.85 -27.43 4.43
N SER A 88 -19.85 -26.52 5.40
CA SER A 88 -21.07 -26.05 6.06
C SER A 88 -21.59 -24.76 5.43
N PHE A 89 -22.91 -24.66 5.24
CA PHE A 89 -23.59 -23.45 4.78
C PHE A 89 -23.27 -22.22 5.65
N ASN A 90 -22.97 -22.44 6.94
CA ASN A 90 -22.63 -21.39 7.90
C ASN A 90 -21.12 -21.08 7.99
N SER A 91 -20.29 -21.67 7.14
CA SER A 91 -18.86 -21.30 7.13
C SER A 91 -18.68 -19.87 6.65
N GLN A 92 -17.98 -19.05 7.44
CA GLN A 92 -17.61 -17.71 7.02
C GLN A 92 -16.71 -17.81 5.78
N GLY A 93 -17.08 -17.08 4.72
CA GLY A 93 -16.23 -16.98 3.55
C GLY A 93 -14.89 -16.35 3.93
N LYS A 94 -13.79 -16.89 3.41
CA LYS A 94 -12.46 -16.28 3.48
C LYS A 94 -12.19 -15.56 2.16
N LEU A 95 -11.51 -14.41 2.19
CA LEU A 95 -11.09 -13.75 0.95
C LEU A 95 -10.25 -14.70 0.08
N GLU A 96 -10.42 -14.59 -1.23
CA GLU A 96 -9.69 -15.39 -2.22
C GLU A 96 -8.17 -15.16 -2.21
N VAL A 97 -7.73 -14.07 -1.57
CA VAL A 97 -6.32 -13.73 -1.30
C VAL A 97 -6.19 -13.43 0.20
N SER A 98 -5.05 -13.75 0.81
CA SER A 98 -4.83 -13.49 2.23
C SER A 98 -4.96 -11.99 2.57
N ALA A 99 -5.87 -11.67 3.50
CA ALA A 99 -6.05 -10.31 4.00
C ALA A 99 -4.78 -9.77 4.65
N ILE A 100 -4.02 -10.62 5.36
CA ILE A 100 -2.76 -10.26 5.99
C ILE A 100 -1.74 -9.85 4.93
N ALA A 101 -1.62 -10.63 3.84
CA ALA A 101 -0.73 -10.29 2.74
C ALA A 101 -1.09 -8.94 2.10
N LEU A 102 -2.38 -8.68 1.87
CA LEU A 102 -2.86 -7.40 1.34
C LEU A 102 -2.53 -6.25 2.27
N GLU A 103 -2.77 -6.40 3.59
CA GLU A 103 -2.46 -5.37 4.58
C GLU A 103 -0.97 -5.02 4.58
N GLU A 104 -0.09 -6.02 4.61
CA GLU A 104 1.36 -5.80 4.56
C GLU A 104 1.78 -5.10 3.27
N LEU A 105 1.26 -5.50 2.11
CA LEU A 105 1.66 -4.94 0.82
C LEU A 105 1.15 -3.50 0.63
N VAL A 106 -0.08 -3.19 1.06
CA VAL A 106 -0.61 -1.81 1.00
C VAL A 106 0.14 -0.90 1.96
N GLN A 107 0.42 -1.35 3.19
CA GLN A 107 1.26 -0.61 4.13
C GLN A 107 2.65 -0.37 3.54
N ASN A 108 3.31 -1.40 3.00
CA ASN A 108 4.63 -1.23 2.40
C ASN A 108 4.60 -0.22 1.25
N ALA A 109 3.58 -0.28 0.39
CA ALA A 109 3.42 0.66 -0.71
C ALA A 109 3.29 2.11 -0.24
N LEU A 110 2.57 2.37 0.87
CA LEU A 110 2.39 3.70 1.46
C LEU A 110 3.64 4.17 2.22
N VAL A 111 4.23 3.33 3.06
CA VAL A 111 5.33 3.70 3.95
C VAL A 111 6.65 3.88 3.19
N HIS A 112 6.93 3.00 2.23
CA HIS A 112 8.20 2.96 1.50
C HIS A 112 8.15 3.62 0.13
N ARG A 113 7.02 4.26 -0.22
CA ARG A 113 6.89 5.10 -1.42
C ARG A 113 8.02 6.11 -1.53
N ASP A 114 8.49 6.35 -2.74
CA ASP A 114 9.34 7.49 -3.03
C ASP A 114 8.53 8.79 -3.04
N TYR A 115 8.61 9.52 -1.93
CA TYR A 115 7.91 10.79 -1.74
C TYR A 115 8.55 11.99 -2.46
N PHE A 116 9.64 11.80 -3.21
CA PHE A 116 10.14 12.80 -4.16
C PHE A 116 9.42 12.73 -5.51
N LYS A 117 8.71 11.65 -5.81
CA LYS A 117 7.99 11.48 -7.08
C LYS A 117 6.55 11.96 -6.99
N ASN A 118 6.12 12.73 -7.97
CA ASN A 118 4.73 13.18 -8.13
C ASN A 118 3.91 12.16 -8.93
N ALA A 119 3.71 10.97 -8.36
CA ALA A 119 2.91 9.90 -8.99
C ALA A 119 2.06 9.16 -7.95
N PRO A 120 0.84 8.71 -8.29
CA PRO A 120 0.03 7.94 -7.36
C PRO A 120 0.59 6.52 -7.17
N ILE A 121 0.25 5.91 -6.04
CA ILE A 121 0.27 4.44 -5.94
C ILE A 121 -0.86 3.93 -6.83
N ARG A 122 -0.65 2.80 -7.50
CA ARG A 122 -1.70 2.18 -8.31
C ARG A 122 -2.10 0.85 -7.67
N LEU A 123 -3.40 0.65 -7.53
CA LEU A 123 -3.98 -0.56 -6.98
C LEU A 123 -4.93 -1.12 -8.03
N PHE A 124 -4.48 -2.15 -8.74
CA PHE A 124 -5.19 -2.73 -9.86
C PHE A 124 -5.65 -4.14 -9.53
N ILE A 125 -6.89 -4.46 -9.87
CA ILE A 125 -7.45 -5.80 -9.76
C ILE A 125 -7.80 -6.25 -11.18
N PHE A 126 -7.20 -7.35 -11.62
CA PHE A 126 -7.49 -8.07 -12.86
C PHE A 126 -8.14 -9.40 -12.53
N ASP A 127 -8.69 -10.10 -13.52
CA ASP A 127 -9.30 -11.41 -13.26
C ASP A 127 -8.33 -12.44 -12.70
N ASN A 128 -7.06 -12.41 -13.10
CA ASN A 128 -6.05 -13.37 -12.66
C ASN A 128 -5.09 -12.88 -11.57
N ARG A 129 -5.10 -11.58 -11.22
CA ARG A 129 -4.12 -11.01 -10.28
C ARG A 129 -4.54 -9.67 -9.70
N ILE A 130 -3.88 -9.27 -8.63
CA ILE A 130 -3.86 -7.93 -8.06
C ILE A 130 -2.46 -7.35 -8.29
N GLU A 131 -2.37 -6.08 -8.64
CA GLU A 131 -1.09 -5.36 -8.72
C GLU A 131 -1.13 -4.15 -7.77
N ILE A 132 -0.15 -4.07 -6.88
CA ILE A 132 0.11 -2.91 -6.03
C ILE A 132 1.43 -2.29 -6.49
N ILE A 133 1.35 -1.11 -7.11
CA ILE A 133 2.49 -0.45 -7.75
C ILE A 133 2.80 0.83 -7.01
N SER A 134 3.96 0.90 -6.38
CA SER A 134 4.42 2.08 -5.65
C SER A 134 5.48 2.85 -6.45
N PRO A 135 5.43 4.20 -6.47
CA PRO A 135 6.49 5.03 -7.03
C PRO A 135 7.86 4.79 -6.35
N GLY A 136 8.89 4.62 -7.17
CA GLY A 136 10.27 4.44 -6.73
C GLY A 136 10.73 2.98 -6.75
N LYS A 137 11.94 2.76 -7.26
CA LYS A 137 12.69 1.50 -7.15
C LYS A 137 13.28 1.32 -5.75
N LEU A 138 13.68 0.12 -5.37
CA LEU A 138 14.34 -0.17 -4.09
C LEU A 138 15.57 0.73 -3.87
N PRO A 139 15.81 1.23 -2.64
CA PRO A 139 16.92 2.15 -2.36
C PRO A 139 18.26 1.41 -2.19
N ASN A 140 19.38 2.10 -2.43
CA ASN A 140 20.73 1.71 -1.97
C ASN A 140 21.12 0.23 -2.22
N SER A 141 21.20 -0.18 -3.49
CA SER A 141 21.58 -1.54 -3.93
C SER A 141 20.75 -2.70 -3.34
N LEU A 142 19.64 -2.41 -2.66
CA LEU A 142 18.78 -3.41 -2.07
C LEU A 142 18.07 -4.21 -3.18
N THR A 143 18.17 -5.53 -3.09
CA THR A 143 17.54 -6.45 -4.04
C THR A 143 16.17 -6.93 -3.54
N VAL A 144 15.40 -7.57 -4.42
CA VAL A 144 14.16 -8.23 -4.03
C VAL A 144 14.44 -9.37 -3.04
N GLU A 145 15.56 -10.06 -3.21
CA GLU A 145 16.01 -11.13 -2.33
C GLU A 145 16.28 -10.58 -0.91
N ASP A 146 16.95 -9.44 -0.78
CA ASP A 146 17.25 -8.84 0.52
C ASP A 146 16.00 -8.50 1.34
N ILE A 147 14.96 -7.95 0.69
CA ILE A 147 13.70 -7.62 1.37
C ILE A 147 12.91 -8.88 1.74
N LYS A 148 13.05 -9.97 0.98
CA LYS A 148 12.52 -11.29 1.37
C LYS A 148 13.23 -11.84 2.60
N PHE A 149 14.53 -11.56 2.76
CA PHE A 149 15.28 -11.86 3.98
C PHE A 149 15.06 -10.86 5.11
N GLY A 150 14.19 -9.87 4.92
CA GLY A 150 13.72 -8.97 5.98
C GLY A 150 14.77 -7.95 6.39
N ASN A 151 15.58 -7.48 5.43
CA ASN A 151 16.50 -6.37 5.60
C ASN A 151 15.81 -5.07 5.16
N PRO A 152 15.19 -4.30 6.08
CA PRO A 152 14.51 -3.07 5.70
C PRO A 152 15.53 -1.94 5.49
N VAL A 153 15.38 -1.20 4.39
CA VAL A 153 16.01 0.13 4.25
C VAL A 153 14.94 1.19 4.41
N ILE A 154 15.09 2.00 5.46
CA ILE A 154 14.15 3.08 5.75
C ILE A 154 14.48 4.29 4.87
N ARG A 155 13.52 4.70 4.03
CA ARG A 155 13.65 5.92 3.22
C ARG A 155 13.27 7.18 3.98
N ASN A 156 12.19 7.11 4.77
CA ASN A 156 11.66 8.25 5.49
C ASN A 156 11.36 7.86 6.95
N ASN A 157 12.31 8.18 7.83
CA ASN A 157 12.22 7.88 9.26
C ASN A 157 10.96 8.47 9.93
N GLN A 158 10.45 9.61 9.45
CA GLN A 158 9.27 10.24 10.05
C GLN A 158 7.98 9.53 9.63
N ILE A 159 7.86 9.17 8.36
CA ILE A 159 6.72 8.38 7.87
C ILE A 159 6.69 7.03 8.57
N VAL A 160 7.83 6.33 8.69
CA VAL A 160 7.93 5.07 9.46
C VAL A 160 7.49 5.26 10.91
N ALA A 161 7.99 6.29 11.60
CA ALA A 161 7.65 6.54 13.00
C ALA A 161 6.14 6.80 13.21
N PHE A 162 5.52 7.59 12.33
CA PHE A 162 4.06 7.82 12.40
C PHE A 162 3.27 6.58 12.01
N SER A 163 3.74 5.79 11.04
CA SER A 163 3.10 4.54 10.63
C SER A 163 3.03 3.53 11.77
N ILE A 164 4.10 3.39 12.57
CA ILE A 164 4.12 2.51 13.76
C ILE A 164 3.02 2.90 14.77
N GLN A 165 2.64 4.18 14.82
CA GLN A 165 1.65 4.69 15.78
C GLN A 165 0.22 4.69 15.25
N THR A 166 0.02 4.61 13.93
CA THR A 166 -1.28 4.90 13.29
C THR A 166 -1.76 3.81 12.34
N LEU A 167 -0.88 2.91 11.91
CA LEU A 167 -1.18 1.79 11.03
C LEU A 167 -0.89 0.47 11.77
N PRO A 168 -1.45 -0.67 11.31
CA PRO A 168 -1.04 -2.00 11.77
C PRO A 168 0.34 -2.41 11.23
N PHE A 169 1.34 -1.54 11.45
CA PHE A 169 2.71 -1.61 10.91
C PHE A 169 3.72 -1.70 12.06
N SER A 170 4.58 -2.74 12.07
CA SER A 170 5.53 -2.93 13.17
C SER A 170 6.88 -2.23 12.97
N GLY A 171 7.28 -1.90 11.74
CA GLY A 171 8.59 -1.31 11.44
C GLY A 171 9.79 -2.26 11.59
N LEU A 172 9.56 -3.55 11.87
CA LEU A 172 10.61 -4.55 12.14
C LEU A 172 11.23 -5.16 10.86
N GLY A 173 10.81 -4.73 9.67
CA GLY A 173 11.27 -5.31 8.40
C GLY A 173 10.71 -6.70 8.08
N SER A 174 9.78 -7.21 8.89
CA SER A 174 9.17 -8.53 8.71
C SER A 174 7.93 -8.54 7.81
N GLY A 175 7.44 -7.38 7.36
CA GLY A 175 6.17 -7.29 6.64
C GLY A 175 6.13 -8.09 5.33
N ILE A 176 7.18 -7.97 4.51
CA ILE A 176 7.30 -8.75 3.27
C ILE A 176 7.39 -10.26 3.57
N LYS A 177 8.11 -10.66 4.62
CA LYS A 177 8.16 -12.06 5.06
C LYS A 177 6.79 -12.59 5.46
N ARG A 178 6.02 -11.83 6.23
CA ARG A 178 4.66 -12.21 6.64
C ARG A 178 3.74 -12.32 5.44
N ALA A 179 3.80 -11.37 4.51
CA ALA A 179 3.02 -11.42 3.27
C ALA A 179 3.30 -12.72 2.49
N LEU A 180 4.58 -13.08 2.32
CA LEU A 180 4.99 -14.29 1.61
C LEU A 180 4.69 -15.59 2.37
N ALA A 181 4.71 -15.55 3.70
CA ALA A 181 4.29 -16.70 4.52
C ALA A 181 2.78 -16.98 4.38
N GLU A 182 1.99 -15.92 4.24
CA GLU A 182 0.54 -15.99 4.11
C GLU A 182 0.07 -16.21 2.67
N GLN A 183 0.87 -15.79 1.70
CA GLN A 183 0.62 -15.94 0.27
C GLN A 183 1.96 -16.09 -0.47
N SER A 184 2.33 -17.34 -0.73
CA SER A 184 3.68 -17.69 -1.20
C SER A 184 3.93 -17.39 -2.68
N ASP A 185 2.87 -17.18 -3.46
CA ASP A 185 2.92 -16.91 -4.90
C ASP A 185 2.97 -15.41 -5.25
N ILE A 186 3.18 -14.53 -4.26
CA ILE A 186 3.41 -13.10 -4.50
C ILE A 186 4.71 -12.92 -5.28
N GLU A 187 4.62 -12.23 -6.41
CA GLU A 187 5.76 -11.77 -7.18
C GLU A 187 6.09 -10.32 -6.80
N LEU A 188 7.36 -10.06 -6.50
CA LEU A 188 7.88 -8.73 -6.17
C LEU A 188 8.84 -8.31 -7.28
N ILE A 189 8.59 -7.17 -7.90
CA ILE A 189 9.37 -6.67 -9.04
C ILE A 189 9.92 -5.29 -8.70
N ASN A 190 11.24 -5.18 -8.73
CA ASN A 190 11.95 -3.90 -8.69
C ASN A 190 12.20 -3.42 -10.13
N ASP A 191 11.32 -2.57 -10.66
CA ASP A 191 11.45 -2.01 -12.00
C ASP A 191 12.39 -0.80 -11.95
N GLU A 192 13.68 -1.03 -12.18
CA GLU A 192 14.69 0.03 -12.08
C GLU A 192 14.58 1.09 -13.18
N THR A 193 14.09 0.70 -14.36
CA THR A 193 13.97 1.59 -15.54
C THR A 193 12.71 2.42 -15.45
N GLY A 194 11.57 1.77 -15.21
CA GLY A 194 10.30 2.44 -14.94
C GLY A 194 10.26 3.12 -13.59
N GLU A 195 11.24 2.81 -12.73
CA GLU A 195 11.47 3.45 -11.46
C GLU A 195 10.30 3.23 -10.47
N LEU A 196 9.82 1.99 -10.43
CA LEU A 196 8.65 1.51 -9.68
C LEU A 196 8.98 0.25 -8.88
N PHE A 197 8.23 0.02 -7.82
CA PHE A 197 8.17 -1.27 -7.15
C PHE A 197 6.77 -1.86 -7.30
N LYS A 198 6.67 -3.12 -7.70
CA LYS A 198 5.40 -3.81 -7.96
C LYS A 198 5.30 -5.05 -7.09
N ALA A 199 4.18 -5.21 -6.40
CA ALA A 199 3.77 -6.48 -5.81
C ALA A 199 2.58 -7.03 -6.59
N ILE A 200 2.74 -8.20 -7.18
CA ILE A 200 1.74 -8.89 -7.97
C ILE A 200 1.27 -10.09 -7.18
N ILE A 201 -0.03 -10.17 -6.90
CA ILE A 201 -0.63 -11.28 -6.17
C ILE A 201 -1.56 -12.05 -7.12
N PRO A 202 -1.26 -13.30 -7.45
CA PRO A 202 -2.17 -14.12 -8.23
C PRO A 202 -3.54 -14.27 -7.55
N ARG A 203 -4.59 -14.31 -8.36
CA ARG A 203 -5.95 -14.64 -7.92
C ARG A 203 -6.30 -16.04 -8.43
N PRO A 204 -7.03 -16.85 -7.65
CA PRO A 204 -7.51 -18.14 -8.12
C PRO A 204 -8.40 -17.95 -9.36
N LEU A 205 -8.23 -18.84 -10.34
CA LEU A 205 -9.08 -18.84 -11.54
C LEU A 205 -10.54 -19.05 -11.12
N ARG A 206 -11.44 -18.26 -11.71
CA ARG A 206 -12.88 -18.46 -11.55
C ARG A 206 -13.24 -19.80 -12.16
N SER A 207 -13.71 -20.74 -11.33
CA SER A 207 -14.41 -21.97 -11.75
C SER A 207 -15.82 -21.65 -12.24
#